data_AF-A0A2E6HCN8-F1
#
_entry.id   AF-A0A2E6HCN8-F1
#
_cell.length_a   1.000
_cell.length_b   1.000
_cell.length_c   1.000
_cell.angle_alpha   90.00
_cell.angle_beta   90.00
_cell.angle_gamma   90.00
#
_symmetry.space_group_name_H-M   'P 1'
#
loop_
_entity.id
_entity.type
_entity.pdbx_description
1 polymer ?
#
loop_
_entity_poly.entity_id
_entity_poly.type
_entity_poly.pdbx_seq_one_letter_code
_entity_poly.pdbx_strand_id
1 'polypeptide(L)'
;YASALLETIREIRKGEFKEKDKLKVLQLEARLLFAKGEEVGAVSRLEEIVEKDPLDGESILLLADYYGRNEKTEKAELFYQRAEQIDLFEVRAKISHAQFHVARNNYNKALPLLRDAQAKRPRENVQQYLNQVEKLAKLKAD
;
A
#
# COMPACT_ATOMS: atom_id res chain seq x y z
N TYR A 1 -9.97 -22.98 -3.12
CA TYR A 1 -10.28 -22.84 -4.56
C TYR A 1 -9.31 -21.89 -5.27
N ALA A 2 -9.10 -20.65 -4.80
CA ALA A 2 -8.17 -19.70 -5.43
C ALA A 2 -6.70 -20.17 -5.49
N SER A 3 -6.19 -20.87 -4.47
CA SER A 3 -4.81 -21.42 -4.48
C SER A 3 -4.60 -22.44 -5.60
N ALA A 4 -5.56 -23.37 -5.77
CA ALA A 4 -5.50 -24.39 -6.81
C ALA A 4 -5.57 -23.79 -8.22
N LEU A 5 -6.31 -22.70 -8.40
CA LEU A 5 -6.37 -21.98 -9.68
C LEU A 5 -5.02 -21.31 -10.02
N LEU A 6 -4.35 -20.74 -9.02
CA LEU A 6 -3.02 -20.14 -9.20
C LEU A 6 -1.95 -21.19 -9.54
N GLU A 7 -1.99 -22.35 -8.88
CA GLU A 7 -1.13 -23.49 -9.22
C GLU A 7 -1.40 -23.98 -10.64
N THR A 8 -2.67 -24.11 -11.01
CA THR A 8 -3.08 -24.54 -12.36
C THR A 8 -2.60 -23.55 -13.43
N ILE A 9 -2.70 -22.24 -13.17
CA ILE A 9 -2.18 -21.20 -14.07
C ILE A 9 -0.66 -21.31 -14.25
N ARG A 10 0.08 -21.60 -13.17
CA ARG A 10 1.54 -21.82 -13.24
C ARG A 10 1.90 -23.05 -14.05
N GLU A 11 1.23 -24.17 -13.80
CA GLU A 11 1.50 -25.44 -14.47
C GLU A 11 1.20 -25.39 -15.97
N ILE A 12 0.08 -24.77 -16.37
CA ILE A 12 -0.35 -24.74 -17.78
C ILE A 12 0.55 -23.86 -18.66
N ARG A 13 1.23 -22.84 -18.11
CA ARG A 13 1.97 -21.82 -18.88
C ARG A 13 3.47 -21.75 -18.58
N LYS A 14 4.07 -22.81 -18.03
CA LYS A 14 5.52 -22.89 -17.69
C LYS A 14 6.48 -22.47 -18.83
N GLY A 15 6.05 -22.53 -20.10
CA GLY A 15 6.84 -22.11 -21.27
C GLY A 15 6.57 -20.69 -21.82
N GLU A 16 5.54 -19.97 -21.35
CA GLU A 16 5.10 -18.69 -21.96
C GLU A 16 5.06 -17.50 -20.97
N PHE A 17 5.33 -17.73 -19.69
CA PHE A 17 5.28 -16.68 -18.67
C PHE A 17 6.42 -15.68 -18.83
N LYS A 18 6.13 -14.49 -19.34
CA LYS A 18 7.04 -13.33 -19.26
C LYS A 18 7.27 -13.00 -17.78
N GLU A 19 8.43 -12.42 -17.44
CA GLU A 19 8.75 -12.05 -16.05
C GLU A 19 7.64 -11.20 -15.38
N LYS A 20 7.06 -10.26 -16.13
CA LYS A 20 5.91 -9.46 -15.65
C LYS A 20 4.70 -10.31 -15.25
N ASP A 21 4.46 -11.41 -15.93
CA ASP A 21 3.34 -12.29 -15.60
C ASP A 21 3.67 -13.14 -14.37
N LYS A 22 4.94 -13.53 -14.16
CA LYS A 22 5.37 -14.23 -12.94
C LYS A 22 5.18 -13.34 -11.70
N LEU A 23 5.53 -12.06 -11.80
CA LEU A 23 5.30 -11.08 -10.73
C LEU A 23 3.82 -10.90 -10.38
N LYS A 24 2.93 -10.87 -11.38
CA LYS A 24 1.47 -10.82 -11.13
C LYS A 24 0.98 -12.05 -10.38
N VAL A 25 1.49 -13.24 -10.70
CA VAL A 25 1.12 -14.46 -9.95
C VAL A 25 1.61 -14.37 -8.50
N LEU A 26 2.86 -13.93 -8.28
CA LEU A 26 3.39 -13.70 -6.92
C LEU A 26 2.52 -12.69 -6.15
N GLN A 27 2.04 -11.64 -6.82
CA GLN A 27 1.17 -10.64 -6.20
C GLN A 27 -0.20 -11.21 -5.80
N LEU A 28 -0.79 -12.05 -6.65
CA LEU A 28 -2.04 -12.74 -6.33
C LEU A 28 -1.87 -13.72 -5.16
N GLU A 29 -0.74 -14.41 -5.08
CA GLU A 29 -0.42 -15.26 -3.94
C GLU A 29 -0.27 -14.46 -2.65
N ALA A 30 0.46 -13.35 -2.67
CA ALA A 30 0.62 -12.50 -1.50
C ALA A 30 -0.74 -12.04 -0.96
N ARG A 31 -1.65 -11.61 -1.83
CA ARG A 31 -3.02 -11.22 -1.46
C ARG A 31 -3.80 -12.39 -0.87
N LEU A 32 -3.65 -13.58 -1.44
CA LEU A 32 -4.30 -14.79 -0.93
C LEU A 32 -3.77 -15.19 0.44
N LEU A 33 -2.46 -15.09 0.67
CA LEU A 33 -1.83 -15.35 1.96
C LEU A 33 -2.32 -14.35 3.01
N PHE A 34 -2.42 -13.06 2.68
CA PHE A 34 -3.07 -12.09 3.56
C PHE A 34 -4.52 -12.45 3.89
N ALA A 35 -5.31 -12.85 2.89
CA ALA A 35 -6.71 -13.26 3.11
C ALA A 35 -6.84 -14.50 4.02
N LYS A 36 -5.79 -15.33 4.11
CA LYS A 36 -5.72 -16.50 5.00
C LYS A 36 -5.12 -16.19 6.37
N GLY A 37 -4.65 -14.96 6.61
CA GLY A 37 -3.91 -14.59 7.82
C GLY A 37 -2.45 -15.06 7.84
N GLU A 38 -1.94 -15.59 6.72
CA GLU A 38 -0.55 -16.04 6.56
C GLU A 38 0.37 -14.85 6.22
N GLU A 39 0.42 -13.84 7.11
CA GLU A 39 1.05 -12.55 6.80
C GLU A 39 2.55 -12.66 6.51
N VAL A 40 3.28 -13.55 7.21
CA VAL A 40 4.72 -13.74 7.00
C VAL A 40 5.01 -14.21 5.57
N GLY A 41 4.23 -15.18 5.08
CA GLY A 41 4.35 -15.67 3.71
C GLY A 41 3.98 -14.58 2.70
N ALA A 42 2.91 -13.83 2.97
CA ALA A 42 2.48 -12.74 2.10
C ALA A 42 3.57 -11.68 1.92
N VAL A 43 4.18 -11.25 3.03
CA VAL A 43 5.23 -10.22 3.04
C VAL A 43 6.48 -10.70 2.33
N SER A 44 6.89 -11.95 2.54
CA SER A 44 8.02 -12.53 1.81
C SER A 44 7.82 -12.49 0.29
N ARG A 45 6.61 -12.79 -0.20
CA ARG A 45 6.31 -12.69 -1.64
C ARG A 45 6.31 -11.25 -2.15
N LEU A 46 5.81 -10.31 -1.36
CA LEU A 46 5.85 -8.89 -1.74
C LEU A 46 7.27 -8.33 -1.75
N GLU A 47 8.12 -8.72 -0.80
CA GLU A 47 9.54 -8.33 -0.76
C GLU A 47 10.27 -8.84 -2.01
N GLU A 48 10.02 -10.09 -2.43
CA GLU A 48 10.56 -10.64 -3.69
C GLU A 48 10.09 -9.84 -4.92
N ILE A 49 8.82 -9.44 -4.97
CA ILE A 49 8.31 -8.62 -6.07
C ILE A 49 9.02 -7.26 -6.10
N VAL A 50 9.17 -6.59 -4.97
CA VAL A 50 9.80 -5.25 -4.91
C VAL A 50 11.30 -5.32 -5.20
N GLU A 51 11.96 -6.44 -4.93
CA GLU A 51 13.35 -6.67 -5.33
C GLU A 51 13.48 -6.78 -6.86
N LYS A 52 12.55 -7.48 -7.51
CA LYS A 52 12.54 -7.71 -8.96
C LYS A 52 11.97 -6.53 -9.76
N ASP A 53 10.99 -5.82 -9.21
CA ASP A 53 10.34 -4.65 -9.77
C ASP A 53 10.22 -3.54 -8.70
N PRO A 54 11.25 -2.68 -8.56
CA PRO A 54 11.26 -1.60 -7.59
C PRO A 54 10.18 -0.53 -7.79
N LEU A 55 9.43 -0.58 -8.90
CA LEU A 55 8.35 0.34 -9.24
C LEU A 55 6.97 -0.31 -9.15
N ASP A 56 6.85 -1.53 -8.60
CA ASP A 56 5.54 -2.14 -8.31
C ASP A 56 4.89 -1.44 -7.10
N GLY A 57 4.24 -0.31 -7.38
CA GLY A 57 3.65 0.56 -6.35
C GLY A 57 2.54 -0.12 -5.55
N GLU A 58 1.92 -1.16 -6.08
CA GLU A 58 0.94 -1.96 -5.36
C GLU A 58 1.60 -2.78 -4.24
N SER A 59 2.66 -3.53 -4.53
CA SER A 59 3.39 -4.32 -3.52
C SER A 59 4.08 -3.42 -2.50
N ILE A 60 4.64 -2.29 -2.94
CA ILE A 60 5.23 -1.29 -2.04
C ILE A 60 4.18 -0.76 -1.05
N LEU A 61 2.98 -0.43 -1.52
CA LEU A 61 1.93 0.08 -0.63
C LEU A 61 1.41 -0.99 0.33
N LEU A 62 1.24 -2.24 -0.14
CA LEU A 62 0.85 -3.35 0.73
C LEU A 62 1.90 -3.63 1.82
N LEU A 63 3.19 -3.50 1.51
CA LEU A 63 4.26 -3.58 2.50
C LEU A 63 4.21 -2.41 3.49
N ALA A 64 3.95 -1.18 3.03
CA ALA A 64 3.77 -0.01 3.89
C ALA A 64 2.64 -0.23 4.91
N ASP A 65 1.47 -0.68 4.43
CA ASP A 65 0.31 -1.00 5.27
C ASP A 65 0.64 -2.10 6.28
N TYR A 66 1.31 -3.18 5.84
CA TYR A 66 1.72 -4.28 6.71
C TYR A 66 2.65 -3.81 7.83
N TYR A 67 3.72 -3.09 7.49
CA TYR A 67 4.65 -2.57 8.49
C TYR A 67 3.97 -1.58 9.42
N GLY A 68 3.01 -0.79 8.92
CA GLY A 68 2.23 0.12 9.72
C GLY A 68 1.31 -0.58 10.72
N ARG A 69 0.69 -1.71 10.35
CA ARG A 69 -0.10 -2.52 11.29
C ARG A 69 0.77 -3.22 12.33
N ASN A 70 2.00 -3.58 11.98
CA ASN A 70 2.96 -4.29 12.85
C ASN A 70 3.89 -3.34 13.62
N GLU A 71 3.48 -2.09 13.82
CA GLU A 71 4.21 -1.06 14.59
C GLU A 71 5.63 -0.73 14.09
N LYS A 72 6.03 -1.22 12.91
CA LYS A 72 7.31 -0.90 12.25
C LYS A 72 7.23 0.45 11.56
N THR A 73 7.06 1.51 12.36
CA THR A 73 6.72 2.87 11.93
C THR A 73 7.70 3.44 10.91
N GLU A 74 9.00 3.36 11.15
CA GLU A 74 10.03 3.87 10.22
C GLU A 74 9.98 3.15 8.87
N LYS A 75 9.82 1.83 8.90
CA LYS A 75 9.71 1.02 7.68
C LYS A 75 8.43 1.34 6.93
N ALA A 76 7.31 1.55 7.63
CA ALA A 76 6.06 1.97 7.01
C ALA A 76 6.20 3.32 6.30
N GLU A 77 6.73 4.35 6.98
CA GLU A 77 6.94 5.68 6.40
C GLU A 77 7.82 5.62 5.15
N LEU A 78 8.92 4.85 5.18
CA LEU A 78 9.80 4.66 4.03
C LEU A 78 9.05 4.06 2.82
N PHE A 79 8.25 3.02 3.03
CA PHE A 79 7.52 2.37 1.94
C PHE A 79 6.38 3.25 1.41
N TYR A 80 5.68 4.00 2.26
CA TYR A 80 4.72 4.99 1.78
C TYR A 80 5.39 6.03 0.89
N GLN A 81 6.49 6.64 1.35
CA GLN A 81 7.24 7.64 0.57
C GLN A 81 7.71 7.08 -0.78
N ARG A 82 8.15 5.81 -0.82
CA ARG A 82 8.50 5.15 -2.09
C ARG A 82 7.30 5.04 -3.03
N ALA A 83 6.13 4.64 -2.52
CA ALA A 83 4.92 4.55 -3.34
C ALA A 83 4.42 5.93 -3.80
N GLU A 84 4.67 6.98 -3.03
CA GLU A 84 4.38 8.37 -3.40
C GLU A 84 5.17 8.85 -4.62
N GLN A 85 6.36 8.29 -4.88
CA GLN A 85 7.17 8.64 -6.05
C GLN A 85 6.72 7.95 -7.35
N ILE A 86 5.70 7.09 -7.30
CA ILE A 86 5.23 6.36 -8.48
C ILE A 86 3.93 7.01 -8.95
N ASP A 87 3.96 7.68 -10.11
CA ASP A 87 2.85 8.52 -10.61
C ASP A 87 1.45 7.89 -10.52
N LEU A 88 1.34 6.60 -10.89
CA LEU A 88 0.06 5.87 -10.87
C LEU A 88 -0.45 5.61 -9.44
N PHE A 89 0.44 5.61 -8.46
CA PHE A 89 0.16 5.30 -7.05
C PHE A 89 0.24 6.52 -6.14
N GLU A 90 0.83 7.63 -6.56
CA GLU A 90 1.13 8.78 -5.70
C GLU A 90 -0.06 9.22 -4.86
N VAL A 91 -1.20 9.52 -5.51
CA VAL A 91 -2.40 10.00 -4.82
C VAL A 91 -2.90 8.96 -3.81
N ARG A 92 -2.87 7.67 -4.17
CA ARG A 92 -3.33 6.59 -3.29
C ARG A 92 -2.37 6.42 -2.11
N ALA A 93 -1.07 6.47 -2.37
CA ALA A 93 -0.02 6.36 -1.36
C ALA A 93 -0.11 7.51 -0.34
N LYS A 94 -0.25 8.76 -0.80
CA LYS A 94 -0.43 9.93 0.08
C LYS A 94 -1.66 9.79 0.98
N ILE A 95 -2.78 9.28 0.45
CA ILE A 95 -3.99 9.05 1.25
C ILE A 95 -3.75 7.96 2.31
N SER A 96 -3.18 6.80 1.93
CA SER A 96 -2.87 5.72 2.88
C SER A 96 -1.85 6.15 3.93
N HIS A 97 -0.83 6.91 3.54
CA HIS A 97 0.18 7.45 4.46
C HIS A 97 -0.42 8.46 5.44
N ALA A 98 -1.34 9.32 4.97
CA ALA A 98 -2.10 10.19 5.85
C ALA A 98 -2.95 9.40 6.85
N GLN A 99 -3.65 8.35 6.40
CA GLN A 99 -4.44 7.47 7.27
C GLN A 99 -3.56 6.80 8.33
N PHE A 100 -2.36 6.35 7.95
CA PHE A 100 -1.36 5.80 8.84
C PHE A 100 -0.95 6.79 9.95
N HIS A 101 -0.77 8.07 9.61
CA HIS A 101 -0.48 9.12 10.59
C HIS A 101 -1.69 9.50 11.44
N VAL A 102 -2.89 9.57 10.87
CA VAL A 102 -4.13 9.85 11.60
C VAL A 102 -4.38 8.78 12.67
N ALA A 103 -4.19 7.50 12.34
CA ALA A 103 -4.30 6.39 13.28
C ALA A 103 -3.32 6.51 14.48
N ARG A 104 -2.27 7.33 14.35
CA ARG A 104 -1.26 7.61 15.37
C ARG A 104 -1.40 9.01 16.00
N ASN A 105 -2.51 9.69 15.76
CA ASN A 105 -2.75 11.08 16.20
C ASN A 105 -1.69 12.08 15.68
N ASN A 106 -0.99 11.76 14.59
CA ASN A 106 0.03 12.58 13.96
C ASN A 106 -0.57 13.49 12.89
N TYR A 107 -1.57 14.28 13.26
CA TYR A 107 -2.35 15.10 12.31
C TYR A 107 -1.49 16.10 11.52
N ASN A 108 -0.44 16.64 12.14
CA ASN A 108 0.49 17.57 11.48
C ASN A 108 1.21 16.94 10.27
N LYS A 109 1.51 15.63 10.32
CA LYS A 109 2.07 14.90 9.18
C LYS A 109 0.98 14.48 8.17
N ALA A 110 -0.24 14.18 8.64
CA ALA A 110 -1.32 13.72 7.77
C ALA A 110 -1.91 14.81 6.87
N LEU A 111 -2.09 16.02 7.39
CA LEU A 111 -2.71 17.14 6.67
C LEU A 111 -2.02 17.52 5.35
N PRO A 112 -0.68 17.72 5.29
CA PRO A 112 -0.03 18.04 4.02
C PRO A 112 -0.23 16.94 2.96
N LEU A 113 -0.16 15.67 3.35
CA LEU A 113 -0.40 14.54 2.43
C LEU A 113 -1.80 14.55 1.84
N LEU A 114 -2.83 14.82 2.66
CA LEU A 114 -4.22 14.91 2.19
C LEU A 114 -4.46 16.12 1.29
N ARG A 115 -3.86 17.27 1.62
CA ARG A 115 -3.94 18.48 0.79
C ARG A 115 -3.30 18.25 -0.57
N ASP A 116 -2.12 17.64 -0.61
CA ASP A 116 -1.43 17.30 -1.84
C ASP A 116 -2.23 16.30 -2.69
N ALA A 117 -2.75 15.24 -2.07
CA ALA A 117 -3.60 14.26 -2.75
C ALA A 117 -4.85 14.91 -3.36
N GLN A 118 -5.51 15.80 -2.60
CA GLN A 118 -6.70 16.52 -3.04
C GLN A 118 -6.38 17.52 -4.16
N ALA A 119 -5.25 18.23 -4.09
CA ALA A 119 -4.82 19.15 -5.13
C ALA A 119 -4.50 18.43 -6.45
N LYS A 120 -3.84 17.26 -6.37
CA LYS A 120 -3.47 16.49 -7.56
C LYS A 120 -4.66 15.77 -8.19
N ARG A 121 -5.57 15.23 -7.38
CA ARG A 121 -6.77 14.55 -7.87
C ARG A 121 -7.95 14.79 -6.92
N PRO A 122 -8.72 15.86 -7.14
CA PRO A 122 -9.85 16.21 -6.28
C PRO A 122 -10.88 15.09 -6.19
N ARG A 123 -11.27 14.72 -4.98
CA ARG A 123 -12.34 13.75 -4.71
C ARG A 123 -13.12 14.19 -3.48
N GLU A 124 -14.45 14.06 -3.55
CA GLU A 124 -15.34 14.48 -2.47
C GLU A 124 -15.02 13.76 -1.14
N ASN A 125 -14.79 12.44 -1.19
CA ASN A 125 -14.44 11.66 -0.01
C ASN A 125 -13.09 12.07 0.62
N VAL A 126 -12.11 12.46 -0.19
CA VAL A 126 -10.81 12.94 0.30
C VAL A 126 -10.96 14.32 0.94
N GLN A 127 -11.77 15.21 0.36
CA GLN A 127 -12.07 16.52 0.95
C GLN A 127 -12.77 16.37 2.31
N GLN A 128 -13.78 15.50 2.40
CA GLN A 128 -14.49 15.22 3.64
C GLN A 128 -13.54 14.68 4.71
N TYR A 129 -12.65 13.75 4.33
CA TYR A 129 -11.65 13.21 5.24
C TYR A 129 -10.65 14.27 5.70
N LEU A 130 -10.13 15.10 4.78
CA LEU A 130 -9.28 16.24 5.11
C LEU A 130 -9.95 17.18 6.13
N ASN A 131 -11.21 17.56 5.91
CA ASN A 131 -11.95 18.42 6.83
C ASN A 131 -12.10 17.79 8.23
N GLN A 132 -12.29 16.47 8.33
CA GLN A 132 -12.34 15.76 9.60
C GLN A 132 -11.00 15.80 10.32
N VAL A 133 -9.90 15.52 9.61
CA VAL A 133 -8.55 15.55 10.16
C VAL A 133 -8.16 16.96 10.61
N GLU A 134 -8.58 18.00 9.90
CA GLU A 134 -8.35 19.40 10.32
C GLU A 134 -9.07 19.74 11.62
N LYS A 135 -10.31 19.27 11.80
CA LYS A 135 -11.04 19.46 13.08
C LYS A 135 -10.31 18.76 14.23
N LEU A 136 -9.86 17.52 14.03
CA LEU A 136 -9.12 16.77 15.03
C LEU A 136 -7.77 17.45 15.39
N ALA A 137 -7.08 18.01 14.39
CA ALA A 137 -5.84 18.73 14.61
C ALA A 137 -6.05 19.97 15.49
N LYS A 138 -7.13 20.74 15.25
CA LYS A 138 -7.47 21.91 16.06
C LYS A 138 -7.80 21.52 17.50
N LEU A 139 -8.66 20.51 17.69
CA LEU A 139 -9.06 20.03 19.01
C LEU A 139 -7.89 19.50 19.87
N LYS A 140 -6.78 19.07 19.25
CA LYS A 140 -5.58 18.61 19.96
C LYS A 140 -4.62 19.76 20.30
N ALA A 141 -4.75 20.91 19.63
CA ALA A 141 -3.93 22.08 19.86
C ALA A 141 -4.48 23.00 20.96
N ASP A 142 -5.77 22.88 21.26
CA ASP A 142 -6.47 23.53 22.37
C ASP A 142 -6.28 22.73 23.69
#